data_AF-A0A371ARL0-F1
#
_entry.id   AF-A0A371ARL0-F1
#
_cell.length_a   1.000
_cell.length_b   1.000
_cell.length_c   1.000
_cell.angle_alpha   90.00
_cell.angle_beta   90.00
_cell.angle_gamma   90.00
#
_symmetry.space_group_name_H-M   'P 1'
#
loop_
_entity.id
_entity.type
_entity.pdbx_description
1 polymer ?
#
loop_
_entity_poly.entity_id
_entity_poly.type
_entity_poly.pdbx_seq_one_letter_code
_entity_poly.pdbx_strand_id
1 'polypeptide(L)'
;MQQVKITFSNNETLVLEEGQRIAPISQLIHNSENITSQQPSYKIGYHISAGFIPSVTELICSCDFFRLLENENKIYKSSAVVSIENL
;
A
#
# COMPACT_ATOMS: atom_id res chain seq x y z
N MET A 1 9.67 -16.12 -8.02
CA MET A 1 8.46 -15.30 -7.83
C MET A 1 8.90 -13.86 -7.84
N GLN A 2 8.15 -12.98 -8.50
CA GLN A 2 8.48 -11.55 -8.53
C GLN A 2 7.99 -10.95 -7.21
N GLN A 3 8.84 -10.14 -6.57
CA GLN A 3 8.51 -9.49 -5.30
C GLN A 3 8.90 -8.00 -5.35
N VAL A 4 8.39 -7.24 -4.40
CA VAL A 4 8.77 -5.84 -4.19
C VAL A 4 8.92 -5.56 -2.71
N LYS A 5 9.99 -4.86 -2.36
CA LYS A 5 10.27 -4.40 -1.01
C LYS A 5 9.92 -2.93 -0.87
N ILE A 6 9.12 -2.62 0.14
CA ILE A 6 8.83 -1.27 0.60
C ILE A 6 9.64 -1.04 1.88
N THR A 7 10.41 0.03 1.93
CA THR A 7 11.15 0.44 3.15
C THR A 7 10.53 1.70 3.72
N PHE A 8 10.24 1.68 5.01
CA PHE A 8 9.64 2.79 5.73
C PHE A 8 10.68 3.60 6.51
N SER A 9 10.34 4.84 6.88
CA SER A 9 11.23 5.76 7.60
C SER A 9 11.63 5.29 9.01
N ASN A 10 10.93 4.29 9.55
CA ASN A 10 11.27 3.62 10.81
C ASN A 10 12.19 2.39 10.63
N ASN A 11 12.79 2.22 9.44
CA ASN A 11 13.58 1.04 9.02
C ASN A 11 12.80 -0.27 8.92
N GLU A 12 11.49 -0.25 9.13
CA GLU A 12 10.64 -1.39 8.88
C GLU A 12 10.57 -1.67 7.37
N THR A 13 10.39 -2.93 7.00
CA THR A 13 10.24 -3.35 5.61
C THR A 13 9.00 -4.19 5.43
N LEU A 14 8.32 -3.99 4.31
CA LEU A 14 7.21 -4.83 3.85
C LEU A 14 7.59 -5.43 2.51
N VAL A 15 7.58 -6.76 2.41
CA VAL A 15 7.76 -7.47 1.14
C VAL A 15 6.38 -7.86 0.63
N LEU A 16 6.11 -7.51 -0.61
CA LEU A 16 4.89 -7.86 -1.31
C LEU A 16 5.18 -8.83 -2.45
N GLU A 17 4.23 -9.72 -2.71
CA GLU A 17 4.27 -10.70 -3.80
C GLU A 17 3.14 -10.46 -4.80
N GLU A 18 3.32 -10.94 -6.04
CA GLU A 18 2.26 -10.93 -7.04
C GLU A 18 1.00 -11.62 -6.50
N GLY A 19 -0.16 -10.96 -6.63
CA GLY A 19 -1.41 -11.56 -6.17
C GLY A 19 -1.88 -11.11 -4.80
N GLN A 20 -0.99 -10.58 -3.97
CA GLN A 20 -1.40 -10.05 -2.68
C GLN A 20 -2.38 -8.89 -2.84
N ARG A 21 -3.35 -8.84 -1.93
CA ARG A 21 -4.40 -7.85 -1.91
C ARG A 21 -4.20 -6.87 -0.77
N ILE A 22 -4.36 -5.59 -1.11
CA ILE A 22 -4.20 -4.48 -0.19
C ILE A 22 -5.54 -3.77 -0.04
N ALA A 23 -5.87 -3.42 1.19
CA ALA A 23 -7.03 -2.60 1.53
C ALA A 23 -6.54 -1.18 1.88
N PRO A 24 -6.82 -0.18 1.02
CA PRO A 24 -6.51 1.21 1.33
C PRO A 24 -7.44 1.75 2.41
N ILE A 25 -6.95 2.69 3.19
CA ILE A 25 -7.70 3.43 4.20
C ILE A 25 -7.42 4.92 3.96
N SER A 26 -8.48 5.65 3.65
CA SER A 26 -8.38 7.07 3.27
C SER A 26 -9.25 7.91 4.17
N GLN A 27 -8.81 9.14 4.44
CA GLN A 27 -9.64 10.16 5.07
C GLN A 27 -10.71 10.65 4.10
N LEU A 28 -11.91 10.88 4.61
CA LEU A 28 -13.00 11.56 3.93
C LEU A 28 -13.66 12.56 4.87
N ILE A 29 -14.26 13.59 4.27
CA ILE A 29 -15.02 14.61 4.99
C ILE A 29 -16.49 14.23 4.92
N HIS A 30 -17.10 13.98 6.08
CA HIS A 30 -18.54 13.70 6.20
C HIS A 30 -19.14 14.64 7.24
N ASN A 31 -20.15 15.43 6.86
CA ASN A 31 -20.81 16.41 7.74
C ASN A 31 -19.84 17.37 8.45
N SER A 32 -18.79 17.83 7.77
CA SER A 32 -17.71 18.67 8.32
C SER A 32 -16.79 17.98 9.35
N GLU A 33 -16.92 16.67 9.53
CA GLU A 33 -16.03 15.86 10.35
C GLU A 33 -15.08 15.04 9.47
N ASN A 34 -13.85 14.87 9.96
CA ASN A 34 -12.88 13.98 9.35
C ASN A 34 -13.12 12.56 9.85
N ILE A 35 -13.49 11.67 8.93
CA ILE A 35 -13.62 10.25 9.22
C ILE A 35 -12.68 9.45 8.32
N THR A 36 -12.34 8.24 8.74
CA THR A 36 -11.54 7.30 7.94
C THR A 36 -12.41 6.13 7.49
N SER A 37 -12.29 5.73 6.23
CA SER A 37 -12.97 4.52 5.74
C SER A 37 -12.03 3.65 4.93
N GLN A 38 -12.24 2.34 5.06
CA GLN A 38 -11.59 1.36 4.21
C GLN A 38 -12.19 1.42 2.80
N GLN A 39 -11.32 1.57 1.81
CA GLN A 39 -11.69 1.55 0.40
C GLN A 39 -11.73 0.11 -0.13
N PRO A 40 -12.33 -0.13 -1.31
CA PRO A 40 -12.28 -1.45 -1.95
C PRO A 40 -10.84 -1.96 -2.08
N SER A 41 -10.62 -3.21 -1.70
CA SER A 41 -9.30 -3.83 -1.85
C SER A 41 -8.96 -4.06 -3.31
N TYR A 42 -7.67 -4.00 -3.63
CA TYR A 42 -7.18 -4.33 -4.96
C TYR A 42 -5.93 -5.20 -4.90
N LYS A 43 -5.66 -5.88 -6.00
CA LYS A 43 -4.51 -6.78 -6.16
C LYS A 43 -3.33 -5.99 -6.70
N ILE A 44 -2.17 -6.13 -6.07
CA ILE A 44 -0.92 -5.58 -6.59
C ILE A 44 -0.59 -6.29 -7.91
N GLY A 45 -0.42 -5.49 -8.96
CA GLY A 45 -0.20 -5.95 -10.33
C GLY A 45 1.27 -5.83 -10.74
N TYR A 46 1.76 -6.85 -11.43
CA TYR A 46 3.07 -6.78 -12.07
C TYR A 46 2.96 -6.11 -13.44
N HIS A 47 3.76 -5.07 -13.67
CA HIS A 47 3.90 -4.40 -14.95
C HIS A 47 5.13 -4.95 -15.69
N ILE A 48 4.96 -5.40 -16.94
CA ILE A 48 6.00 -6.08 -17.73
C ILE A 48 7.33 -5.31 -17.80
N SER A 49 7.27 -3.98 -17.90
CA SER A 49 8.45 -3.11 -18.06
C SER A 49 9.01 -2.53 -16.76
N ALA A 50 8.23 -2.48 -15.69
CA ALA A 50 8.56 -1.71 -14.48
C ALA A 50 8.42 -2.51 -13.17
N GLY A 51 8.05 -3.79 -13.27
CA GLY A 51 7.76 -4.62 -12.12
C GLY A 51 6.54 -4.12 -11.35
N PHE A 52 6.61 -4.12 -10.03
CA PHE A 52 5.48 -3.68 -9.18
C PHE A 52 5.48 -2.19 -8.88
N ILE A 53 6.56 -1.48 -9.20
CA ILE A 53 6.74 -0.07 -8.83
C ILE A 53 5.49 0.76 -9.20
N PRO A 54 4.92 0.70 -10.42
CA PRO A 54 3.76 1.52 -10.76
C PRO A 54 2.55 1.22 -9.86
N SER A 55 2.20 -0.06 -9.68
CA SER A 55 1.06 -0.50 -8.85
C SER A 55 1.22 -0.12 -7.37
N VAL A 56 2.44 -0.20 -6.83
CA VAL A 56 2.74 0.22 -5.46
C VAL A 56 2.73 1.74 -5.32
N THR A 57 3.25 2.49 -6.30
CA THR A 57 3.18 3.96 -6.24
C THR A 57 1.75 4.48 -6.38
N GLU A 58 0.89 3.82 -7.16
CA GLU A 58 -0.53 4.13 -7.24
C GLU A 58 -1.24 3.93 -5.89
N LEU A 59 -0.86 2.90 -5.12
CA LEU A 59 -1.33 2.71 -3.74
C LEU A 59 -1.01 3.91 -2.87
N ILE A 60 0.27 4.25 -2.83
CA ILE A 60 0.83 5.21 -1.88
C ILE A 60 0.26 6.60 -2.17
N CYS A 61 0.04 6.93 -3.46
CA CYS A 61 -0.54 8.18 -3.86
C CYS A 61 -2.06 8.27 -3.62
N SER A 62 -2.77 7.15 -3.45
CA SER A 62 -4.24 7.12 -3.37
C SER A 62 -4.81 6.96 -1.95
N CYS A 63 -3.96 6.73 -0.94
CA CYS A 63 -4.43 6.56 0.44
C CYS A 63 -3.44 7.06 1.50
N ASP A 64 -3.95 7.42 2.67
CA ASP A 64 -3.13 7.84 3.82
C ASP A 64 -2.50 6.63 4.53
N PHE A 65 -3.29 5.56 4.63
CA PHE A 65 -2.91 4.31 5.25
C PHE A 65 -3.36 3.13 4.40
N PHE A 66 -2.73 1.98 4.58
CA PHE A 66 -3.15 0.73 3.93
C PHE A 66 -2.81 -0.47 4.80
N ARG A 67 -3.50 -1.59 4.56
CA ARG A 67 -3.20 -2.87 5.22
C ARG A 67 -3.18 -4.03 4.23
N LEU A 68 -2.46 -5.07 4.59
CA LEU A 68 -2.58 -6.36 3.91
C LEU A 68 -3.90 -7.01 4.34
N LEU A 69 -4.63 -7.60 3.38
CA LEU A 69 -5.81 -8.38 3.74
C LEU A 69 -5.47 -9.65 4.53
N GLU A 70 -4.26 -10.19 4.35
CA GLU A 70 -3.75 -11.35 5.09
C GLU A 70 -3.34 -11.01 6.54
N ASN A 71 -3.21 -9.71 6.87
CA ASN A 71 -2.88 -9.25 8.22
C ASN A 71 -3.71 -8.02 8.60
N GLU A 72 -4.88 -8.29 9.20
CA GLU A 72 -5.85 -7.25 9.56
C GLU A 72 -5.45 -6.40 10.77
N ASN A 73 -4.45 -6.84 11.54
CA ASN A 73 -4.05 -6.21 12.80
C ASN A 73 -2.96 -5.15 12.64
N LYS A 74 -2.52 -4.87 11.41
CA LYS A 74 -1.42 -3.96 11.12
C LYS A 74 -1.74 -3.07 9.92
N ILE A 75 -1.53 -1.77 10.10
CA ILE A 75 -1.62 -0.77 9.04
C ILE A 75 -0.25 -0.15 8.79
N TYR A 76 -0.05 0.34 7.57
CA TYR A 76 1.12 1.09 7.13
C TYR A 76 0.68 2.49 6.73
N LYS A 77 1.55 3.48 6.93
CA LYS A 77 1.31 4.87 6.53
C LYS A 77 2.02 5.14 5.20
N SER A 78 1.27 5.59 4.20
CA SER A 78 1.82 5.88 2.86
C SER A 78 2.93 6.91 2.90
N SER A 79 2.75 7.98 3.70
CA SER A 79 3.75 9.05 3.84
C SER A 79 5.04 8.62 4.54
N ALA A 80 5.09 7.41 5.10
CA ALA A 80 6.30 6.87 5.75
C ALA A 80 7.15 6.04 4.78
N VAL A 81 6.68 5.78 3.56
CA VAL A 81 7.47 5.05 2.55
C VAL A 81 8.64 5.91 2.08
N VAL A 82 9.85 5.36 2.17
CA VAL A 82 11.09 6.02 1.76
C VAL A 82 11.63 5.43 0.46
N SER A 83 11.48 4.12 0.24
CA SER A 83 11.91 3.48 -1.00
C SER A 83 11.06 2.26 -1.37
N ILE A 84 11.02 1.97 -2.67
CA ILE A 84 10.37 0.81 -3.28
C ILE A 84 11.38 0.16 -4.22
N GLU A 85 11.60 -1.14 -4.08
CA GLU A 85 12.62 -1.90 -4.82
C GLU A 85 12.03 -3.22 -5.32
N ASN A 86 12.09 -3.47 -6.64
CA ASN A 86 11.78 -4.80 -7.17
C ASN A 86 12.88 -5.79 -6.75
N LEU A 87 12.50 -6.97 -6.25
CA LEU A 87 13.41 -8.04 -5.82
C LEU A 87 13.52 -9.16 -6.86
#